data_AF-A0A3B8QRP9-F1
#
_entry.id   AF-A0A3B8QRP9-F1
#
_cell.length_a   1.000
_cell.length_b   1.000
_cell.length_c   1.000
_cell.angle_alpha   90.00
_cell.angle_beta   90.00
_cell.angle_gamma   90.00
#
_symmetry.space_group_name_H-M   'P 1'
#
loop_
_entity.id
_entity.type
_entity.pdbx_description
1 polymer ?
#
loop_
_entity_poly.entity_id
_entity_poly.type
_entity_poly.pdbx_seq_one_letter_code
_entity_poly.pdbx_strand_id
1 'polypeptide(L)'
;MRKARMVNINKNPPKRSRFGNRRQRIERSQDESKTRILPMSGRLNPLTEDNLSRIHETSLEILERVGLSDAPASMIKLVTSNGGSLNDEGRLCFPALLVEKMLAELRRNFTLFGRGGDNDLYLTGAKVHVGTGGASPKIMDFQDGSYRTAVLADLYDAARLVDSLNHIHFFSRSMIASDLENLRDLDINTVFASLAGTQKHVMVSASHPAHVRDIADMCYLVAGSEGAFRTKPFLSLNINHVVPPLRFDPDACEV
;
A
#
# COMPACT_ATOMS: atom_id res chain seq x y z
N MET A 1 -87.05 -21.37 -10.13
CA MET A 1 -85.84 -21.32 -9.27
C MET A 1 -84.74 -20.52 -9.97
N ARG A 2 -84.26 -19.46 -9.31
CA ARG A 2 -82.93 -18.79 -9.37
C ARG A 2 -82.22 -18.49 -10.72
N LYS A 3 -82.11 -17.15 -10.95
CA LYS A 3 -81.20 -16.30 -11.76
C LYS A 3 -79.77 -16.81 -12.05
N ALA A 4 -79.21 -16.43 -13.23
CA ALA A 4 -77.96 -15.64 -13.40
C ALA A 4 -77.63 -15.46 -14.91
N ARG A 5 -77.79 -14.27 -15.52
CA ARG A 5 -76.78 -13.24 -15.80
C ARG A 5 -75.42 -13.77 -16.34
N MET A 6 -75.26 -13.75 -17.66
CA MET A 6 -73.94 -13.71 -18.32
C MET A 6 -73.33 -12.32 -18.12
N VAL A 7 -72.13 -12.26 -17.54
CA VAL A 7 -71.29 -11.07 -17.48
C VAL A 7 -69.87 -11.45 -17.92
N ASN A 8 -69.43 -10.79 -18.99
CA ASN A 8 -68.07 -10.40 -19.38
C ASN A 8 -66.87 -11.08 -18.71
N ILE A 9 -66.10 -11.85 -19.49
CA ILE A 9 -64.73 -12.27 -19.14
C ILE A 9 -63.76 -11.20 -19.67
N ASN A 10 -63.27 -10.37 -18.76
CA ASN A 10 -62.24 -9.38 -18.99
C ASN A 10 -60.87 -10.07 -19.15
N LYS A 11 -60.18 -9.88 -20.28
CA LYS A 11 -58.83 -10.38 -20.51
C LYS A 11 -57.82 -9.45 -19.83
N ASN A 12 -57.25 -9.86 -18.69
CA ASN A 12 -56.06 -9.20 -18.14
C ASN A 12 -54.79 -9.72 -18.85
N PRO A 13 -53.82 -8.85 -19.21
CA PRO A 13 -52.54 -9.28 -19.77
C PRO A 13 -51.66 -9.93 -18.69
N PRO A 14 -50.69 -10.79 -19.07
CA PRO A 14 -49.88 -11.51 -18.11
C PRO A 14 -48.98 -10.56 -17.32
N LYS A 15 -48.95 -10.74 -15.98
CA LYS A 15 -48.05 -10.01 -15.09
C LYS A 15 -46.59 -10.28 -15.50
N ARG A 16 -45.88 -9.22 -15.92
CA ARG A 16 -44.44 -9.25 -16.17
C ARG A 16 -43.69 -9.81 -14.96
N SER A 17 -42.84 -10.80 -15.22
CA SER A 17 -41.97 -11.48 -14.25
C SER A 17 -41.13 -10.49 -13.45
N ARG A 18 -41.32 -10.45 -12.12
CA ARG A 18 -40.50 -9.67 -11.17
C ARG A 18 -39.05 -10.21 -11.04
N PHE A 19 -38.74 -11.38 -11.60
CA PHE A 19 -37.41 -11.99 -11.49
C PHE A 19 -36.40 -11.41 -12.48
N GLY A 20 -36.85 -10.94 -13.66
CA GLY A 20 -35.96 -10.31 -14.65
C GLY A 20 -35.35 -8.99 -14.16
N ASN A 21 -36.17 -8.15 -13.50
CA ASN A 21 -35.71 -6.87 -12.97
C ASN A 21 -34.74 -7.01 -11.80
N ARG A 22 -34.79 -8.10 -11.03
CA ARG A 22 -33.85 -8.32 -9.92
C ARG A 22 -32.48 -8.75 -10.45
N ARG A 23 -32.41 -9.62 -11.47
CA ARG A 23 -31.17 -9.97 -12.15
C ARG A 23 -30.54 -8.78 -12.89
N GLN A 24 -31.31 -8.04 -13.69
CA GLN A 24 -30.81 -6.84 -14.37
C GLN A 24 -30.35 -5.75 -13.39
N ARG A 25 -31.00 -5.59 -12.24
CA ARG A 25 -30.57 -4.62 -11.22
C ARG A 25 -29.30 -5.08 -10.50
N ILE A 26 -29.12 -6.39 -10.29
CA ILE A 26 -27.88 -6.96 -9.76
C ILE A 26 -26.74 -6.83 -10.79
N GLU A 27 -26.98 -7.19 -12.05
CA GLU A 27 -26.00 -7.06 -13.15
C GLU A 27 -25.59 -5.60 -13.39
N ARG A 28 -26.56 -4.67 -13.43
CA ARG A 28 -26.28 -3.24 -13.60
C ARG A 28 -25.59 -2.63 -12.37
N SER A 29 -25.92 -3.11 -11.16
CA SER A 29 -25.16 -2.74 -9.95
C SER A 29 -23.75 -3.31 -9.95
N GLN A 30 -23.52 -4.50 -10.54
CA GLN A 30 -22.18 -5.11 -10.65
C GLN A 30 -21.29 -4.39 -11.68
N ASP A 31 -21.88 -3.79 -12.71
CA ASP A 31 -21.18 -3.04 -13.74
C ASP A 31 -20.80 -1.62 -13.28
N GLU A 32 -21.71 -0.92 -12.57
CA GLU A 32 -21.40 0.35 -11.88
C GLU A 32 -20.49 0.15 -10.65
N SER A 33 -20.51 -1.04 -10.04
CA SER A 33 -19.70 -1.44 -8.88
C SER A 33 -18.23 -1.70 -9.19
N LYS A 34 -17.74 -1.58 -10.42
CA LYS A 34 -16.31 -1.81 -10.72
C LYS A 34 -15.51 -0.53 -10.93
N THR A 35 -16.16 0.63 -10.97
CA THR A 35 -15.45 1.89 -11.15
C THR A 35 -14.76 2.28 -9.84
N ARG A 36 -13.43 2.22 -9.83
CA ARG A 36 -12.60 2.76 -8.73
C ARG A 36 -12.89 4.24 -8.57
N ILE A 37 -13.02 4.68 -7.31
CA ILE A 37 -13.28 6.07 -6.98
C ILE A 37 -11.97 6.69 -6.53
N LEU A 38 -11.37 7.54 -7.37
CA LEU A 38 -10.12 8.22 -7.07
C LEU A 38 -10.40 9.63 -6.52
N PRO A 39 -10.34 9.85 -5.19
CA PRO A 39 -10.55 11.16 -4.62
C PRO A 39 -9.42 12.12 -4.99
N MET A 40 -9.78 13.40 -5.08
CA MET A 40 -8.84 14.51 -5.16
C MET A 40 -8.80 15.21 -3.81
N SER A 41 -7.61 15.41 -3.24
CA SER A 41 -7.46 16.16 -1.99
C SER A 41 -7.46 17.67 -2.24
N GLY A 42 -7.99 18.43 -1.29
CA GLY A 42 -7.60 19.82 -1.09
C GLY A 42 -6.27 19.93 -0.34
N ARG A 43 -5.75 21.15 -0.18
CA ARG A 43 -4.61 21.44 0.70
C ARG A 43 -5.11 22.13 1.96
N LEU A 44 -4.79 21.58 3.12
CA LEU A 44 -4.88 22.28 4.39
C LEU A 44 -3.49 22.83 4.70
N ASN A 45 -3.34 24.15 4.72
CA ASN A 45 -2.06 24.83 4.97
C ASN A 45 -2.15 25.57 6.31
N PRO A 46 -1.97 24.88 7.45
CA PRO A 46 -2.11 25.51 8.77
C PRO A 46 -0.91 26.39 9.14
N LEU A 47 0.19 26.32 8.39
CA LEU A 47 1.43 27.07 8.64
C LEU A 47 1.54 28.25 7.66
N THR A 48 2.09 29.36 8.14
CA THR A 48 2.53 30.48 7.31
C THR A 48 3.82 30.12 6.57
N GLU A 49 4.13 30.84 5.48
CA GLU A 49 5.38 30.67 4.74
C GLU A 49 6.63 30.90 5.61
N ASP A 50 6.56 31.84 6.56
CA ASP A 50 7.63 32.07 7.55
C ASP A 50 7.86 30.84 8.43
N ASN A 51 6.78 30.25 8.98
CA ASN A 51 6.88 29.05 9.80
C ASN A 51 7.40 27.85 8.99
N LEU A 52 7.00 27.71 7.72
CA LEU A 52 7.51 26.67 6.83
C LEU A 52 9.02 26.83 6.58
N SER A 53 9.46 28.05 6.29
CA SER A 53 10.88 28.36 6.06
C SER A 53 11.71 28.06 7.31
N ARG A 54 11.22 28.47 8.49
CA ARG A 54 11.88 28.18 9.77
C ARG A 54 12.00 26.68 10.05
N ILE A 55 10.94 25.90 9.82
CA ILE A 55 10.99 24.43 9.98
C ILE A 55 12.00 23.82 9.02
N HIS A 56 12.03 24.27 7.76
CA HIS A 56 12.97 23.78 6.76
C HIS A 56 14.42 24.05 7.17
N GLU A 57 14.74 25.31 7.48
CA GLU A 57 16.07 25.74 7.91
C GLU A 57 16.52 24.99 9.18
N THR A 58 15.67 24.90 10.21
CA THR A 58 16.00 24.14 11.43
C THR A 58 16.21 22.65 11.14
N SER A 59 15.46 22.06 10.21
CA SER A 59 15.66 20.66 9.82
C SER A 59 17.01 20.45 9.13
N LEU A 60 17.43 21.39 8.27
CA LEU A 60 18.75 21.36 7.65
C LEU A 60 19.87 21.53 8.69
N GLU A 61 19.72 22.47 9.64
CA GLU A 61 20.68 22.65 10.73
C GLU A 61 20.83 21.38 11.60
N ILE A 62 19.73 20.69 11.90
CA ILE A 62 19.76 19.41 12.63
C ILE A 62 20.52 18.36 11.81
N LEU A 63 20.20 18.21 10.53
CA LEU A 63 20.86 17.23 9.67
C LEU A 63 22.36 17.52 9.49
N GLU A 64 22.75 18.79 9.43
CA GLU A 64 24.14 19.21 9.23
C GLU A 64 24.98 19.15 10.51
N ARG A 65 24.43 19.57 11.65
CA ARG A 65 25.18 19.69 12.91
C ARG A 65 25.04 18.48 13.83
N VAL A 66 23.83 17.93 13.90
CA VAL A 66 23.48 16.84 14.83
C VAL A 66 23.64 15.49 14.13
N GLY A 67 23.16 15.37 12.89
CA GLY A 67 23.28 14.17 12.09
C GLY A 67 22.49 12.96 12.64
N LEU A 68 22.72 11.79 12.06
CA LEU A 68 22.08 10.53 12.46
C LEU A 68 23.12 9.52 12.98
N SER A 69 22.82 8.83 14.08
CA SER A 69 23.65 7.75 14.61
C SER A 69 23.42 6.42 13.88
N ASP A 70 24.29 5.44 14.15
CA ASP A 70 24.12 4.05 13.74
C ASP A 70 24.06 3.82 12.22
N ALA A 71 24.62 4.74 11.44
CA ALA A 71 24.70 4.59 9.99
C ALA A 71 25.60 3.39 9.63
N PRO A 72 25.15 2.43 8.81
CA PRO A 72 26.00 1.34 8.33
C PRO A 72 27.11 1.87 7.43
N ALA A 73 28.19 1.10 7.30
CA ALA A 73 29.38 1.50 6.52
C ALA A 73 29.04 1.83 5.05
N SER A 74 28.07 1.13 4.47
CA SER A 74 27.51 1.39 3.14
C SER A 74 26.96 2.82 3.02
N MET A 75 26.13 3.24 3.98
CA MET A 75 25.54 4.57 4.05
C MET A 75 26.57 5.67 4.33
N ILE A 76 27.51 5.43 5.27
CA ILE A 76 28.60 6.37 5.55
C ILE A 76 29.40 6.62 4.26
N LYS A 77 29.80 5.56 3.55
CA LYS A 77 30.55 5.68 2.30
C LYS A 77 29.75 6.43 1.22
N LEU A 78 28.47 6.10 1.06
CA LEU A 78 27.61 6.75 0.07
C LEU A 78 27.46 8.25 0.35
N VAL A 79 27.15 8.63 1.58
CA VAL A 79 26.88 10.01 1.96
C VAL A 79 28.16 10.84 1.96
N THR A 80 29.26 10.32 2.51
CA THR A 80 30.56 11.03 2.52
C THR A 80 31.14 11.24 1.13
N SER A 81 30.98 10.27 0.22
CA SER A 81 31.40 10.43 -1.18
C SER A 81 30.58 11.47 -1.97
N ASN A 82 29.43 11.90 -1.43
CA ASN A 82 28.57 12.92 -2.01
C ASN A 82 28.60 14.26 -1.24
N GLY A 83 29.53 14.43 -0.31
CA GLY A 83 29.73 15.69 0.41
C GLY A 83 29.13 15.75 1.81
N GLY A 84 28.59 14.65 2.33
CA GLY A 84 28.30 14.51 3.76
C GLY A 84 29.56 14.22 4.58
N SER A 85 29.41 14.15 5.90
CA SER A 85 30.54 13.97 6.82
C SER A 85 30.13 13.19 8.08
N LEU A 86 31.11 12.72 8.85
CA LEU A 86 30.89 12.31 10.24
C LEU A 86 31.29 13.46 11.16
N ASN A 87 30.49 13.74 12.18
CA ASN A 87 30.88 14.69 13.23
C ASN A 87 31.81 14.03 14.27
N ASP A 88 32.24 14.81 15.27
CA ASP A 88 33.15 14.35 16.34
C ASP A 88 32.57 13.20 17.18
N GLU A 89 31.24 13.03 17.19
CA GLU A 89 30.53 11.93 17.86
C GLU A 89 30.34 10.70 16.95
N GLY A 90 30.85 10.75 15.71
CA GLY A 90 30.69 9.67 14.73
C GLY A 90 29.30 9.60 14.09
N ARG A 91 28.50 10.67 14.16
CA ARG A 91 27.15 10.73 13.56
C ARG A 91 27.24 11.23 12.11
N LEU A 92 26.44 10.65 11.24
CA LEU A 92 26.39 10.98 9.82
C LEU A 92 25.60 12.26 9.59
N CYS A 93 26.29 13.30 9.11
CA CYS A 93 25.78 14.62 8.84
C CYS A 93 25.53 14.87 7.36
N PHE A 94 24.49 15.65 7.06
CA PHE A 94 24.03 15.97 5.72
C PHE A 94 23.97 17.49 5.55
N PRO A 95 24.97 18.12 4.91
CA PRO A 95 24.97 19.56 4.67
C PRO A 95 23.77 20.01 3.83
N ALA A 96 23.31 21.23 4.04
CA ALA A 96 22.15 21.79 3.33
C ALA A 96 22.25 21.62 1.80
N LEU A 97 23.42 21.91 1.23
CA LEU A 97 23.68 21.78 -0.20
C LEU A 97 23.45 20.35 -0.73
N LEU A 98 23.83 19.33 0.06
CA LEU A 98 23.61 17.93 -0.31
C LEU A 98 22.11 17.62 -0.30
N VAL A 99 21.40 18.02 0.76
CA VAL A 99 19.96 17.78 0.89
C VAL A 99 19.18 18.45 -0.24
N GLU A 100 19.44 19.72 -0.50
CA GLU A 100 18.78 20.51 -1.56
C GLU A 100 19.04 19.93 -2.95
N LYS A 101 20.29 19.53 -3.24
CA LYS A 101 20.65 18.87 -4.51
C LYS A 101 19.84 17.59 -4.70
N MET A 102 19.78 16.74 -3.68
CA MET A 102 19.02 15.48 -3.76
C MET A 102 17.52 15.74 -3.94
N LEU A 103 16.95 16.72 -3.23
CA LEU A 103 15.55 17.12 -3.38
C LEU A 103 15.23 17.63 -4.79
N ALA A 104 16.17 18.31 -5.45
CA ALA A 104 15.99 18.79 -6.84
C ALA A 104 15.95 17.63 -7.85
N GLU A 105 16.67 16.55 -7.60
CA GLU A 105 16.74 15.36 -8.47
C GLU A 105 15.56 14.39 -8.24
N LEU A 106 14.78 14.55 -7.17
CA LEU A 106 13.66 13.66 -6.85
C LEU A 106 12.56 13.67 -7.91
N ARG A 107 12.18 12.47 -8.36
CA ARG A 107 11.02 12.25 -9.22
C ARG A 107 9.72 12.59 -8.47
N ARG A 108 9.00 13.61 -8.93
CA ARG A 108 7.74 14.08 -8.31
C ARG A 108 6.49 13.30 -8.72
N ASN A 109 6.52 12.63 -9.86
CA ASN A 109 5.39 11.93 -10.45
C ASN A 109 5.79 10.51 -10.84
N PHE A 110 5.12 9.50 -10.28
CA PHE A 110 5.37 8.10 -10.61
C PHE A 110 4.09 7.26 -10.52
N THR A 111 4.18 5.99 -10.90
CA THR A 111 3.06 5.07 -10.95
C THR A 111 3.39 3.83 -10.13
N LEU A 112 2.49 3.44 -9.25
CA LEU A 112 2.51 2.13 -8.60
C LEU A 112 1.58 1.22 -9.39
N PHE A 113 2.09 0.12 -9.94
CA PHE A 113 1.32 -0.71 -10.85
C PHE A 113 0.50 -1.75 -10.10
N GLY A 114 -0.67 -2.08 -10.63
CA GLY A 114 -1.38 -3.30 -10.22
C GLY A 114 -0.96 -4.50 -11.06
N ARG A 115 -1.48 -5.67 -10.72
CA ARG A 115 -1.34 -6.89 -11.52
C ARG A 115 -2.54 -7.03 -12.46
N GLY A 116 -2.47 -6.34 -13.61
CA GLY A 116 -3.53 -6.34 -14.63
C GLY A 116 -4.69 -5.38 -14.35
N GLY A 117 -5.47 -5.07 -15.40
CA GLY A 117 -6.63 -4.18 -15.35
C GLY A 117 -6.31 -2.69 -15.12
N ASP A 118 -7.32 -1.93 -14.68
CA ASP A 118 -7.25 -0.49 -14.31
C ASP A 118 -6.76 -0.28 -12.86
N ASN A 119 -5.80 -1.10 -12.41
CA ASN A 119 -5.36 -1.12 -11.02
C ASN A 119 -4.18 -0.18 -10.70
N ASP A 120 -3.63 0.49 -11.71
CA ASP A 120 -2.49 1.40 -11.60
C ASP A 120 -2.83 2.65 -10.79
N LEU A 121 -1.90 3.07 -9.94
CA LEU A 121 -2.02 4.24 -9.09
C LEU A 121 -1.08 5.33 -9.59
N TYR A 122 -1.65 6.35 -10.21
CA TYR A 122 -0.92 7.53 -10.64
C TYR A 122 -0.72 8.48 -9.46
N LEU A 123 0.50 8.51 -8.90
CA LEU A 123 0.92 9.43 -7.84
C LEU A 123 1.31 10.76 -8.47
N THR A 124 0.29 11.52 -8.83
CA THR A 124 0.41 12.77 -9.58
C THR A 124 -0.59 13.81 -9.07
N GLY A 125 -0.15 15.06 -8.95
CA GLY A 125 -1.03 16.18 -8.58
C GLY A 125 -1.65 15.98 -7.19
N ALA A 126 -2.98 16.10 -7.11
CA ALA A 126 -3.72 15.97 -5.86
C ALA A 126 -4.55 14.67 -5.75
N LYS A 127 -4.23 13.66 -6.56
CA LYS A 127 -4.88 12.33 -6.47
C LYS A 127 -4.55 11.67 -5.14
N VAL A 128 -5.57 11.14 -4.47
CA VAL A 128 -5.44 10.41 -3.21
C VAL A 128 -5.69 8.94 -3.45
N HIS A 129 -4.81 8.12 -2.89
CA HIS A 129 -4.93 6.67 -2.90
C HIS A 129 -4.96 6.18 -1.46
N VAL A 130 -6.01 5.43 -1.14
CA VAL A 130 -6.24 4.82 0.17
C VAL A 130 -5.86 3.35 0.10
N GLY A 131 -5.16 2.84 1.11
CA GLY A 131 -4.82 1.43 1.23
C GLY A 131 -4.92 0.95 2.67
N THR A 132 -4.75 -0.35 2.86
CA THR A 132 -4.60 -0.95 4.19
C THR A 132 -3.22 -0.65 4.78
N GLY A 133 -2.97 -1.12 6.01
CA GLY A 133 -1.67 -1.05 6.68
C GLY A 133 -1.80 -1.48 8.15
N GLY A 134 -0.75 -1.24 8.92
CA GLY A 134 -0.76 -1.38 10.38
C GLY A 134 -0.02 -2.60 10.93
N ALA A 135 0.24 -3.64 10.12
CA ALA A 135 0.99 -4.84 10.51
C ALA A 135 0.65 -5.35 11.94
N SER A 136 -0.64 -5.44 12.27
CA SER A 136 -1.10 -5.88 13.60
C SER A 136 -0.79 -7.36 13.85
N PRO A 137 -0.25 -7.76 15.01
CA PRO A 137 -0.06 -9.17 15.36
C PRO A 137 -1.38 -9.88 15.76
N LYS A 138 -2.45 -9.11 16.04
CA LYS A 138 -3.74 -9.64 16.47
C LYS A 138 -4.86 -9.17 15.56
N ILE A 139 -5.88 -10.01 15.41
CA ILE A 139 -7.12 -9.73 14.71
C ILE A 139 -8.31 -9.97 15.66
N MET A 140 -9.35 -9.15 15.51
CA MET A 140 -10.62 -9.36 16.19
C MET A 140 -11.46 -10.36 15.39
N ASP A 141 -11.89 -11.44 16.04
CA ASP A 141 -12.81 -12.41 15.46
C ASP A 141 -14.20 -11.77 15.30
N PHE A 142 -14.78 -11.89 14.11
CA PHE A 142 -16.09 -11.28 13.81
C PHE A 142 -17.25 -12.04 14.48
N GLN A 143 -17.07 -13.32 14.84
CA GLN A 143 -18.14 -14.12 15.41
C GLN A 143 -18.46 -13.73 16.86
N ASP A 144 -17.43 -13.46 17.66
CA ASP A 144 -17.57 -13.22 19.10
C ASP A 144 -16.91 -11.92 19.60
N GLY A 145 -16.18 -11.21 18.75
CA GLY A 145 -15.47 -9.97 19.10
C GLY A 145 -14.19 -10.19 19.91
N SER A 146 -13.76 -11.44 20.12
CA SER A 146 -12.52 -11.74 20.83
C SER A 146 -11.29 -11.43 19.98
N TYR A 147 -10.14 -11.16 20.61
CA TYR A 147 -8.88 -10.98 19.90
C TYR A 147 -8.07 -12.27 19.91
N ARG A 148 -7.63 -12.68 18.73
CA ARG A 148 -6.69 -13.80 18.55
C ARG A 148 -5.47 -13.36 17.75
N THR A 149 -4.41 -14.17 17.77
CA THR A 149 -3.25 -13.94 16.93
C THR A 149 -3.63 -14.12 15.45
N ALA A 150 -3.07 -13.26 14.60
CA ALA A 150 -3.29 -13.33 13.16
C ALA A 150 -2.46 -14.47 12.55
N VAL A 151 -3.05 -15.16 11.58
CA VAL A 151 -2.40 -16.22 10.80
C VAL A 151 -2.33 -15.85 9.33
N LEU A 152 -1.55 -16.59 8.54
CA LEU A 152 -1.36 -16.29 7.11
C LEU A 152 -2.68 -16.27 6.32
N ALA A 153 -3.62 -17.13 6.68
CA ALA A 153 -4.95 -17.17 6.07
C ALA A 153 -5.71 -15.84 6.27
N ASP A 154 -5.59 -15.20 7.43
CA ASP A 154 -6.23 -13.90 7.70
C ASP A 154 -5.67 -12.81 6.78
N LEU A 155 -4.37 -12.85 6.49
CA LEU A 155 -3.72 -11.90 5.58
C LEU A 155 -4.23 -12.09 4.14
N TYR A 156 -4.37 -13.34 3.69
CA TYR A 156 -4.94 -13.65 2.38
C TYR A 156 -6.40 -13.19 2.29
N ASP A 157 -7.22 -13.46 3.31
CA ASP A 157 -8.62 -13.05 3.35
C ASP A 157 -8.76 -11.52 3.35
N ALA A 158 -7.89 -10.81 4.07
CA ALA A 158 -7.82 -9.36 4.04
C ALA A 158 -7.46 -8.83 2.63
N ALA A 159 -6.51 -9.47 1.94
CA ALA A 159 -6.16 -9.10 0.57
C ALA A 159 -7.33 -9.36 -0.41
N ARG A 160 -8.02 -10.50 -0.30
CA ARG A 160 -9.24 -10.81 -1.08
C ARG A 160 -10.36 -9.80 -0.83
N LEU A 161 -10.57 -9.41 0.43
CA LEU A 161 -11.54 -8.40 0.80
C LEU A 161 -11.18 -7.06 0.13
N VAL A 162 -9.93 -6.61 0.29
CA VAL A 162 -9.45 -5.37 -0.32
C VAL A 162 -9.61 -5.38 -1.83
N ASP A 163 -9.34 -6.50 -2.50
CA ASP A 163 -9.52 -6.66 -3.94
C ASP A 163 -10.93 -6.25 -4.41
N SER A 164 -11.95 -6.55 -3.60
CA SER A 164 -13.36 -6.24 -3.89
C SER A 164 -13.80 -4.80 -3.56
N LEU A 165 -13.00 -4.04 -2.80
CA LEU A 165 -13.39 -2.70 -2.32
C LEU A 165 -12.97 -1.58 -3.29
N ASN A 166 -13.92 -0.84 -3.85
CA ASN A 166 -13.63 0.24 -4.82
C ASN A 166 -12.91 1.46 -4.24
N HIS A 167 -13.01 1.65 -2.91
CA HIS A 167 -12.43 2.79 -2.21
C HIS A 167 -11.05 2.49 -1.61
N ILE A 168 -10.60 1.24 -1.69
CA ILE A 168 -9.28 0.80 -1.25
C ILE A 168 -8.47 0.43 -2.50
N HIS A 169 -7.38 1.12 -2.75
CA HIS A 169 -6.69 1.20 -4.04
C HIS A 169 -5.43 0.33 -4.11
N PHE A 170 -4.78 0.13 -2.96
CA PHE A 170 -3.65 -0.78 -2.78
C PHE A 170 -3.82 -1.61 -1.51
N PHE A 171 -3.10 -2.72 -1.45
CA PHE A 171 -3.01 -3.55 -0.27
C PHE A 171 -1.64 -3.38 0.37
N SER A 172 -1.57 -2.72 1.52
CA SER A 172 -0.39 -2.82 2.39
C SER A 172 -0.64 -3.87 3.45
N ARG A 173 0.39 -4.66 3.78
CA ARG A 173 0.29 -5.72 4.81
C ARG A 173 -0.35 -5.17 6.08
N SER A 174 -1.54 -5.70 6.40
CA SER A 174 -2.36 -5.25 7.53
C SER A 174 -2.04 -5.98 8.83
N MET A 175 -1.42 -7.16 8.76
CA MET A 175 -1.16 -8.02 9.90
C MET A 175 0.15 -8.81 9.78
N ILE A 176 0.62 -9.35 10.90
CA ILE A 176 1.78 -10.25 10.95
C ILE A 176 1.26 -11.66 11.23
N ALA A 177 1.52 -12.58 10.30
CA ALA A 177 1.19 -13.99 10.46
C ALA A 177 2.10 -14.60 11.54
N SER A 178 1.53 -15.20 12.58
CA SER A 178 2.28 -15.82 13.68
C SER A 178 2.46 -17.33 13.55
N ASP A 179 1.86 -17.94 12.52
CA ASP A 179 1.85 -19.37 12.24
C ASP A 179 3.04 -19.83 11.37
N LEU A 180 4.09 -19.00 11.26
CA LEU A 180 5.29 -19.27 10.47
C LEU A 180 6.52 -19.31 11.37
N GLU A 181 7.37 -20.31 11.17
CA GLU A 181 8.44 -20.68 12.10
C GLU A 181 9.65 -19.72 12.07
N ASN A 182 9.92 -19.10 10.92
CA ASN A 182 11.06 -18.21 10.74
C ASN A 182 10.72 -16.97 9.89
N LEU A 183 11.57 -15.94 9.98
CA LEU A 183 11.36 -14.65 9.32
C LEU A 183 11.37 -14.74 7.79
N ARG A 184 12.14 -15.67 7.22
CA ARG A 184 12.17 -15.86 5.77
C ARG A 184 10.82 -16.39 5.29
N ASP A 185 10.31 -17.43 5.93
CA ASP A 185 9.01 -18.00 5.59
C ASP A 185 7.90 -16.98 5.82
N LEU A 186 7.99 -16.16 6.87
CA LEU A 186 7.09 -15.03 7.10
C LEU A 186 7.05 -14.08 5.89
N ASP A 187 8.19 -13.58 5.44
CA ASP A 187 8.26 -12.60 4.36
C ASP A 187 7.78 -13.18 3.02
N ILE A 188 8.25 -14.37 2.66
CA ILE A 188 7.92 -15.03 1.40
C ILE A 188 6.44 -15.41 1.34
N ASN A 189 5.90 -15.98 2.42
CA ASN A 189 4.48 -16.33 2.45
C ASN A 189 3.59 -15.09 2.56
N THR A 190 4.04 -14.02 3.24
CA THR A 190 3.36 -12.72 3.23
C THR A 190 3.19 -12.20 1.80
N VAL A 191 4.26 -12.21 1.01
CA VAL A 191 4.23 -11.79 -0.39
C VAL A 191 3.30 -12.67 -1.20
N PHE A 192 3.43 -13.99 -1.07
CA PHE A 192 2.59 -14.96 -1.77
C PHE A 192 1.10 -14.74 -1.46
N ALA A 193 0.73 -14.72 -0.18
CA ALA A 193 -0.66 -14.53 0.27
C ALA A 193 -1.23 -13.20 -0.22
N SER A 194 -0.45 -12.12 -0.15
CA SER A 194 -0.86 -10.79 -0.62
C SER A 194 -1.10 -10.77 -2.14
N LEU A 195 -0.14 -11.27 -2.92
CA LEU A 195 -0.24 -11.29 -4.39
C LEU A 195 -1.30 -12.26 -4.89
N ALA A 196 -1.49 -13.40 -4.23
CA ALA A 196 -2.57 -14.34 -4.53
C ALA A 196 -3.93 -13.75 -4.20
N GLY A 197 -4.01 -12.93 -3.13
CA GLY A 197 -5.25 -12.35 -2.63
C GLY A 197 -5.74 -11.13 -3.43
N THR A 198 -4.87 -10.37 -4.09
CA THR A 198 -5.31 -9.18 -4.83
C THR A 198 -4.54 -8.94 -6.13
N GLN A 199 -5.23 -8.29 -7.08
CA GLN A 199 -4.63 -7.74 -8.30
C GLN A 199 -4.21 -6.27 -8.15
N LYS A 200 -4.42 -5.67 -6.98
CA LYS A 200 -4.01 -4.29 -6.68
C LYS A 200 -2.51 -4.23 -6.38
N HIS A 201 -1.95 -3.01 -6.36
CA HIS A 201 -0.56 -2.84 -5.93
C HIS A 201 -0.39 -3.35 -4.49
N VAL A 202 0.68 -4.11 -4.23
CA VAL A 202 0.97 -4.70 -2.93
C VAL A 202 2.15 -3.98 -2.27
N MET A 203 2.02 -3.70 -0.97
CA MET A 203 3.12 -3.19 -0.15
C MET A 203 3.36 -4.13 1.03
N VAL A 204 4.59 -4.59 1.19
CA VAL A 204 5.02 -5.49 2.28
C VAL A 204 6.33 -5.00 2.87
N SER A 205 6.85 -5.63 3.91
CA SER A 205 8.22 -5.42 4.38
C SER A 205 9.07 -6.64 4.07
N ALA A 206 10.38 -6.48 4.10
CA ALA A 206 11.32 -7.59 4.23
C ALA A 206 12.06 -7.41 5.56
N SER A 207 12.14 -8.49 6.35
CA SER A 207 12.83 -8.51 7.63
C SER A 207 14.34 -8.68 7.52
N HIS A 208 14.85 -9.05 6.34
CA HIS A 208 16.29 -9.22 6.12
C HIS A 208 16.67 -8.94 4.65
N PRO A 209 17.84 -8.33 4.38
CA PRO A 209 18.31 -8.04 3.01
C PRO A 209 18.28 -9.22 2.04
N ALA A 210 18.73 -10.40 2.48
CA ALA A 210 18.70 -11.63 1.70
C ALA A 210 17.30 -12.01 1.21
N HIS A 211 16.24 -11.68 1.96
CA HIS A 211 14.87 -12.01 1.57
C HIS A 211 14.40 -11.17 0.39
N VAL A 212 14.96 -9.97 0.17
CA VAL A 212 14.60 -9.10 -0.96
C VAL A 212 14.80 -9.83 -2.29
N ARG A 213 15.86 -10.63 -2.41
CA ARG A 213 16.14 -11.41 -3.61
C ARG A 213 15.09 -12.49 -3.84
N ASP A 214 14.75 -13.24 -2.80
CA ASP A 214 13.71 -14.28 -2.87
C ASP A 214 12.33 -13.68 -3.22
N ILE A 215 12.00 -12.51 -2.65
CA ILE A 215 10.78 -11.74 -2.96
C ILE A 215 10.79 -11.30 -4.43
N ALA A 216 11.92 -10.77 -4.90
CA ALA A 216 12.07 -10.33 -6.28
C ALA A 216 11.92 -11.50 -7.26
N ASP A 217 12.53 -12.65 -6.98
CA ASP A 217 12.41 -13.85 -7.79
C ASP A 217 10.95 -14.32 -7.90
N MET A 218 10.19 -14.29 -6.81
CA MET A 218 8.75 -14.54 -6.85
C MET A 218 8.01 -13.52 -7.73
N CYS A 219 8.33 -12.24 -7.60
CA CYS A 219 7.73 -11.20 -8.42
C CYS A 219 8.06 -11.37 -9.91
N TYR A 220 9.27 -11.81 -10.25
CA TYR A 220 9.69 -12.08 -11.62
C TYR A 220 8.93 -13.25 -12.21
N LEU A 221 8.74 -14.33 -11.45
CA LEU A 221 7.93 -15.47 -11.86
C LEU A 221 6.48 -15.04 -12.13
N VAL A 222 5.90 -14.24 -11.25
CA VAL A 222 4.53 -13.73 -11.41
C VAL A 222 4.41 -12.77 -12.60
N ALA A 223 5.42 -11.94 -12.87
CA ALA A 223 5.47 -11.05 -14.02
C ALA A 223 5.79 -11.76 -15.35
N GLY A 224 6.31 -12.99 -15.29
CA GLY A 224 6.83 -13.76 -16.43
C GLY A 224 8.30 -13.46 -16.80
N SER A 225 8.90 -12.40 -16.24
CA SER A 225 10.35 -12.13 -16.32
C SER A 225 10.75 -10.97 -15.40
N GLU A 226 12.05 -10.83 -15.12
CA GLU A 226 12.60 -9.64 -14.45
C GLU A 226 12.31 -8.35 -15.23
N GLY A 227 12.50 -8.37 -16.57
CA GLY A 227 12.24 -7.20 -17.41
C GLY A 227 10.77 -6.75 -17.37
N ALA A 228 9.83 -7.71 -17.37
CA ALA A 228 8.41 -7.42 -17.23
C ALA A 228 8.10 -6.77 -15.88
N PHE A 229 8.65 -7.30 -14.79
CA PHE A 229 8.48 -6.71 -13.46
C PHE A 229 9.08 -5.31 -13.36
N ARG A 230 10.32 -5.10 -13.83
CA ARG A 230 10.98 -3.78 -13.79
C ARG A 230 10.23 -2.72 -14.60
N THR A 231 9.54 -3.11 -15.66
CA THR A 231 8.71 -2.21 -16.47
C THR A 231 7.43 -1.80 -15.73
N LYS A 232 6.81 -2.74 -15.01
CA LYS A 232 5.54 -2.54 -14.28
C LYS A 232 5.59 -3.21 -12.90
N PRO A 233 6.31 -2.63 -11.91
CA PRO A 233 6.45 -3.24 -10.60
C PRO A 233 5.12 -3.14 -9.83
N PHE A 234 4.57 -4.31 -9.49
CA PHE A 234 3.29 -4.42 -8.77
C PHE A 234 3.44 -4.62 -7.26
N LEU A 235 4.67 -4.63 -6.76
CA LEU A 235 4.99 -4.77 -5.35
C LEU A 235 6.04 -3.72 -4.94
N SER A 236 5.82 -3.09 -3.79
CA SER A 236 6.79 -2.22 -3.13
C SER A 236 7.16 -2.77 -1.75
N LEU A 237 8.37 -2.46 -1.30
CA LEU A 237 8.78 -2.67 0.07
C LEU A 237 8.59 -1.38 0.89
N ASN A 238 8.01 -1.51 2.08
CA ASN A 238 7.88 -0.45 3.06
C ASN A 238 8.89 -0.71 4.19
N ILE A 239 9.98 0.07 4.20
CA ILE A 239 11.15 -0.13 5.06
C ILE A 239 11.44 1.15 5.86
N ASN A 240 11.26 1.06 7.18
CA ASN A 240 11.53 2.16 8.10
C ASN A 240 12.98 2.09 8.56
N HIS A 241 13.87 2.74 7.80
CA HIS A 241 15.31 2.73 8.03
C HIS A 241 15.79 3.87 8.95
N VAL A 242 14.95 4.88 9.22
CA VAL A 242 15.21 5.94 10.21
C VAL A 242 14.32 5.72 11.42
N VAL A 243 14.94 5.60 12.60
CA VAL A 243 14.26 5.37 13.87
C VAL A 243 14.33 6.64 14.72
N PRO A 244 13.19 7.14 15.22
CA PRO A 244 13.21 8.27 16.13
C PRO A 244 13.86 7.97 17.50
N PRO A 245 14.62 8.91 18.08
CA PRO A 245 15.14 10.13 17.45
C PRO A 245 16.47 9.88 16.69
N LEU A 246 16.55 10.36 15.44
CA LEU A 246 17.77 10.56 14.64
C LEU A 246 18.80 9.41 14.64
N ARG A 247 18.34 8.17 14.48
CA ARG A 247 19.23 7.02 14.24
C ARG A 247 18.82 6.26 13.00
N PHE A 248 19.75 5.52 12.42
CA PHE A 248 19.43 4.49 11.44
C PHE A 248 19.14 3.16 12.12
N ASP A 249 18.30 2.35 11.49
CA ASP A 249 18.27 0.91 11.72
C ASP A 249 19.21 0.26 10.69
N PRO A 250 20.35 -0.32 11.11
CA PRO A 250 21.36 -0.83 10.18
C PRO A 250 20.83 -1.95 9.28
N ASP A 251 20.03 -2.85 9.83
CA ASP A 251 19.50 -3.99 9.09
C ASP A 251 18.49 -3.53 8.04
N ALA A 252 17.62 -2.58 8.40
CA ALA A 252 16.66 -1.97 7.48
C ALA A 252 17.34 -1.14 6.38
N CYS A 253 18.51 -0.54 6.63
CA CYS A 253 19.26 0.20 5.60
C CYS A 253 19.84 -0.71 4.51
N GLU A 254 20.11 -1.97 4.83
CA GLU A 254 20.67 -2.94 3.90
C GLU A 254 19.58 -3.62 3.03
N VAL A 255 18.30 -3.45 3.37
CA VAL A 255 17.11 -3.95 2.63
C VAL A 255 16.77 -3.02 1.47
#